data_AF-A0A7X6VDS5-F1
#
_entry.id   AF-A0A7X6VDS5-F1
#
_cell.length_a   1.000
_cell.length_b   1.000
_cell.length_c   1.000
_cell.angle_alpha   90.00
_cell.angle_beta   90.00
_cell.angle_gamma   90.00
#
_symmetry.space_group_name_H-M   'P 1'
#
loop_
_entity.id
_entity.type
_entity.pdbx_description
1 polymer ?
#
loop_
_entity_poly.entity_id
_entity_poly.type
_entity_poly.pdbx_seq_one_letter_code
_entity_poly.pdbx_strand_id
1 'polypeptide(L)' 'MAGYTSEELSEAHRALLSTLHKCEKIDGTKLGKSQQTLLDRRIAALKVALTLIEKEQAQKERRT' A
#
# COMPACT_ATOMS: atom_id res chain seq x y z
N MET A 1 13.63 3.05 -18.12
CA MET A 1 13.48 3.55 -16.73
C MET A 1 14.43 2.75 -15.85
N ALA A 2 15.22 3.41 -15.00
CA ALA A 2 15.95 2.70 -13.95
C ALA A 2 14.92 2.02 -13.03
N GLY A 3 15.20 0.79 -12.61
CA GLY A 3 14.41 0.12 -11.58
C GLY A 3 14.65 0.76 -10.21
N TYR A 4 13.72 0.60 -9.28
CA TYR A 4 13.83 1.10 -7.91
C TYR A 4 14.95 0.38 -7.14
N THR A 5 15.56 1.01 -6.14
CA THR A 5 16.49 0.33 -5.21
C THR A 5 15.73 -0.48 -4.16
N SER A 6 16.43 -1.37 -3.44
CA SER A 6 15.82 -2.15 -2.35
C SER A 6 15.38 -1.25 -1.20
N GLU A 7 16.14 -0.18 -0.94
CA GLU A 7 15.85 0.85 0.06
C GLU A 7 14.59 1.63 -0.34
N GLU A 8 14.49 2.10 -1.59
CA GLU A 8 13.31 2.82 -2.10
C GLU A 8 12.04 1.96 -1.98
N LEU A 9 12.12 0.67 -2.30
CA LEU A 9 11.00 -0.27 -2.16
C LEU A 9 10.62 -0.47 -0.69
N SER A 10 11.59 -0.59 0.20
CA SER A 10 11.36 -0.75 1.64
C SER A 10 10.72 0.50 2.28
N GLU A 11 11.21 1.69 1.92
CA GLU A 11 10.65 2.95 2.38
C GLU A 11 9.22 3.16 1.87
N ALA A 12 8.98 2.87 0.59
CA ALA A 12 7.63 2.93 0.01
C ALA A 12 6.68 1.93 0.69
N HIS A 13 7.11 0.69 0.90
CA HIS A 13 6.32 -0.34 1.60
C HIS A 13 5.92 0.14 2.99
N ARG A 14 6.89 0.59 3.78
CA ARG A 14 6.66 1.09 5.15
C ARG A 14 5.68 2.27 5.18
N ALA A 15 5.83 3.23 4.26
CA ALA A 15 4.96 4.39 4.18
C ALA A 15 3.51 4.01 3.81
N LEU A 16 3.34 3.13 2.83
CA LEU A 16 2.02 2.65 2.39
C LEU A 16 1.35 1.77 3.45
N LEU A 17 2.12 0.92 4.14
CA LEU A 17 1.60 0.08 5.22
C LEU A 17 1.10 0.93 6.40
N SER A 18 1.83 1.98 6.78
CA SER A 18 1.37 2.94 7.79
C SER A 18 0.07 3.63 7.36
N THR A 19 -0.03 4.00 6.07
CA THR A 19 -1.21 4.65 5.51
C THR A 19 -2.41 3.70 5.50
N LEU A 20 -2.20 2.43 5.14
CA LEU A 20 -3.22 1.39 5.18
C LEU A 20 -3.78 1.22 6.59
N HIS A 21 -2.90 1.07 7.59
CA HIS A 21 -3.31 0.92 8.99
C HIS A 21 -4.15 2.09 9.49
N LYS A 22 -3.79 3.33 9.09
CA LYS A 22 -4.59 4.52 9.41
C LYS A 22 -5.96 4.46 8.74
N CYS A 23 -6.05 4.00 7.50
CA CYS A 23 -7.32 3.86 6.79
C CYS A 23 -8.21 2.80 7.43
N GLU A 24 -7.65 1.64 7.80
CA GLU A 24 -8.40 0.53 8.42
C GLU A 24 -8.92 0.88 9.82
N LYS A 25 -8.29 1.84 10.51
CA LYS A 25 -8.77 2.35 11.80
C LYS A 25 -9.93 3.35 11.70
N ILE A 26 -10.28 3.82 10.51
CA ILE A 26 -11.39 4.76 10.35
C ILE A 26 -12.70 4.00 10.51
N ASP A 27 -13.52 4.46 11.45
CA ASP A 27 -14.88 3.95 11.65
C ASP A 27 -15.78 4.40 10.49
N GLY A 28 -15.93 3.53 9.49
CA GLY A 28 -16.72 3.78 8.29
C GLY A 28 -18.21 4.01 8.55
N THR A 29 -18.74 3.66 9.73
CA THR A 29 -20.16 3.86 10.07
C THR A 29 -20.50 5.33 10.33
N LYS A 30 -19.49 6.15 10.62
CA LYS A 30 -19.62 7.60 10.85
C LYS A 30 -19.46 8.43 9.58
N LEU A 31 -19.17 7.79 8.45
CA LEU A 31 -18.91 8.44 7.18
C LEU A 31 -20.18 8.52 6.32
N GLY A 32 -20.26 9.55 5.49
CA GLY A 32 -21.25 9.58 4.39
C GLY A 32 -20.95 8.49 3.35
N LYS A 33 -21.96 8.08 2.56
CA LYS A 33 -21.82 7.01 1.56
C LYS A 33 -20.64 7.20 0.59
N SER A 34 -20.41 8.43 0.14
CA SER A 34 -19.29 8.77 -0.77
C SER A 34 -17.93 8.61 -0.09
N GLN A 35 -17.82 9.01 1.18
CA GLN A 35 -16.60 8.89 1.97
C GLN A 35 -16.30 7.42 2.30
N GLN A 36 -17.32 6.63 2.63
CA GLN A 36 -17.18 5.18 2.82
C GLN A 36 -16.66 4.51 1.54
N THR A 37 -17.29 4.80 0.40
CA THR A 37 -16.85 4.27 -0.90
C THR A 37 -15.40 4.67 -1.22
N LEU A 38 -15.02 5.92 -0.92
CA LEU A 38 -13.64 6.39 -1.14
C LEU A 38 -12.64 5.68 -0.22
N LEU A 39 -13.00 5.46 1.04
CA LEU A 39 -12.16 4.75 2.01
C LEU A 39 -11.92 3.31 1.56
N ASP A 40 -12.98 2.59 1.16
CA ASP A 40 -12.89 1.21 0.70
C ASP A 40 -11.99 1.08 -0.53
N ARG A 41 -12.16 1.98 -1.51
CA ARG A 41 -11.32 2.03 -2.72
C ARG A 41 -9.86 2.34 -2.39
N ARG A 42 -9.61 3.23 -1.44
CA ARG A 42 -8.26 3.57 -0.99
C ARG A 42 -7.58 2.38 -0.33
N ILE A 43 -8.29 1.68 0.57
CA ILE A 43 -7.79 0.46 1.21
C ILE A 43 -7.45 -0.61 0.16
N ALA A 44 -8.35 -0.83 -0.81
CA ALA A 44 -8.11 -1.79 -1.89
C ALA A 44 -6.87 -1.44 -2.72
N ALA A 45 -6.72 -0.17 -3.11
CA ALA A 45 -5.56 0.31 -3.86
C ALA A 45 -4.25 0.16 -3.08
N LEU A 46 -4.25 0.47 -1.77
CA LEU A 46 -3.08 0.31 -0.91
C LEU A 46 -2.66 -1.16 -0.79
N LYS A 47 -3.62 -2.08 -0.64
CA LYS A 47 -3.35 -3.53 -0.61
C LYS A 47 -2.70 -4.00 -1.91
N VAL A 48 -3.23 -3.58 -3.06
CA VAL A 48 -2.63 -3.90 -4.38
C VAL A 48 -1.21 -3.34 -4.49
N ALA A 49 -1.00 -2.08 -4.11
CA ALA A 49 0.32 -1.44 -4.17
C ALA A 49 1.35 -2.18 -3.29
N LEU A 50 0.99 -2.56 -2.07
CA LEU A 50 1.85 -3.33 -1.17
C LEU A 50 2.23 -4.69 -1.76
N THR A 51 1.26 -5.44 -2.30
CA THR A 51 1.52 -6.72 -2.96
C THR A 51 2.45 -6.58 -4.17
N LEU A 52 2.35 -5.50 -4.93
CA LEU A 52 3.24 -5.23 -6.06
C LEU A 52 4.67 -4.93 -5.59
N ILE A 53 4.83 -4.16 -4.51
CA ILE A 53 6.15 -3.88 -3.93
C ILE A 53 6.79 -5.17 -3.39
N GLU A 54 6.04 -5.98 -2.64
CA GLU A 54 6.51 -7.27 -2.10
C GLU A 54 6.95 -8.21 -3.24
N LYS A 55 6.21 -8.22 -4.35
CA LYS A 55 6.58 -8.99 -5.55
C LYS A 55 7.90 -8.50 -6.15
N GLU A 56 8.10 -7.19 -6.26
CA GLU A 56 9.35 -6.62 -6.79
C GLU A 56 10.54 -6.90 -5.85
N GLN A 57 10.34 -6.80 -4.53
CA GLN A 57 11.35 -7.16 -3.54
C GLN A 57 11.77 -8.63 -3.67
N ALA A 58 10.80 -9.55 -3.74
CA ALA A 58 11.07 -10.98 -3.94
C ALA A 58 11.76 -11.27 -5.29
N GLN A 59 11.46 -10.50 -6.34
CA GLN A 59 12.16 -10.62 -7.63
C GLN A 59 13.61 -10.15 -7.56
N LYS A 60 13.90 -9.11 -6.76
CA LYS A 60 15.27 -8.63 -6.53
C LYS A 60 16.10 -9.60 -5.72
N GLU A 61 15.54 -10.15 -4.64
CA GLU A 61 16.22 -11.16 -3.81
C GLU A 61 16.65 -12.38 -4.62
N ARG A 62 15.85 -12.80 -5.61
CA ARG A 62 16.18 -13.92 -6.52
C ARG A 62 17.27 -13.60 -7.56
N ARG A 63 17.59 -12.32 -7.76
CA ARG A 63 18.58 -11.86 -8.75
C ARG A 63 19.96 -11.59 -8.14
N THR A 64 20.01 -11.34 -6.83
CA THR A 64 21.23 -11.31 -6.01
C THR A 64 21.68 -12.71 -5.63
#